data_AF-A0A970J9X5-F1
#
_entry.id   AF-A0A970J9X5-F1
#
_cell.length_a   1.000
_cell.length_b   1.000
_cell.length_c   1.000
_cell.angle_alpha   90.00
_cell.angle_beta   90.00
_cell.angle_gamma   90.00
#
_symmetry.space_group_name_H-M   'P 1'
#
loop_
_entity.id
_entity.type
_entity.pdbx_description
1 polymer ?
#
loop_
_entity_poly.entity_id
_entity_poly.type
_entity_poly.pdbx_seq_one_letter_code
_entity_poly.pdbx_strand_id
1 'polypeptide(L)'
;MDDSIEKAFDLEEDTLKNTYLLFSIGNESYGVEVKYVTEIVEIQKITEMPEIPEHFKGIINLRGKVIPVMDVRLRFKKEPKDYNDRTCVIVVDIRDMSIG
;
A
#
# COMPACT_ATOMS: atom_id res chain seq x y z
N MET A 1 -24.12 -28.87 -10.68
CA MET A 1 -23.80 -27.49 -11.05
C MET A 1 -23.76 -26.71 -9.75
N ASP A 2 -22.64 -26.40 -9.11
CA ASP A 2 -21.23 -26.58 -9.48
C ASP A 2 -20.35 -26.45 -8.22
N ASP A 3 -20.34 -27.50 -7.38
CA ASP A 3 -19.47 -27.62 -6.19
C ASP A 3 -17.96 -27.67 -6.56
N SER A 4 -17.68 -27.88 -7.84
CA SER A 4 -16.33 -27.95 -8.40
C SER A 4 -15.78 -26.57 -8.74
N ILE A 5 -16.63 -25.60 -9.07
CA ILE A 5 -16.24 -24.19 -9.26
C ILE A 5 -15.96 -23.52 -7.91
N GLU A 6 -16.79 -23.71 -6.88
CA GLU A 6 -16.54 -23.14 -5.54
C GLU A 6 -15.20 -23.62 -4.95
N LYS A 7 -14.89 -24.92 -5.06
CA LYS A 7 -13.60 -25.46 -4.62
C LYS A 7 -12.39 -24.97 -5.41
N ALA A 8 -12.56 -24.64 -6.69
CA ALA A 8 -11.48 -24.11 -7.52
C ALA A 8 -11.14 -22.65 -7.14
N PHE A 9 -12.14 -21.85 -6.75
CA PHE A 9 -11.93 -20.50 -6.23
C PHE A 9 -11.23 -20.51 -4.85
N ASP A 10 -11.56 -21.47 -3.97
CA ASP A 10 -10.91 -21.61 -2.66
C ASP A 10 -9.42 -22.03 -2.75
N LEU A 11 -9.03 -22.77 -3.80
CA LEU A 11 -7.65 -23.24 -3.98
C LEU A 11 -6.68 -22.14 -4.44
N GLU A 12 -7.16 -21.10 -5.13
CA GLU A 12 -6.34 -19.94 -5.52
C GLU A 12 -6.08 -18.99 -4.33
N GLU A 13 -7.05 -18.83 -3.42
CA GLU A 13 -6.90 -17.99 -2.20
C GLU A 13 -5.86 -18.52 -1.19
N ASP A 14 -5.60 -19.83 -1.16
CA ASP A 14 -4.78 -20.45 -0.10
C ASP A 14 -3.27 -20.21 -0.28
N THR A 15 -2.80 -19.93 -1.50
CA THR A 15 -1.34 -19.76 -1.77
C THR A 15 -0.76 -18.47 -1.19
N LEU A 16 -1.57 -17.41 -1.07
CA LEU A 16 -1.16 -16.12 -0.51
C LEU A 16 -1.52 -15.98 0.97
N LYS A 17 -2.21 -16.98 1.53
CA LYS A 17 -2.57 -17.00 2.94
C LYS A 17 -1.31 -17.01 3.80
N ASN A 18 -1.26 -16.13 4.79
CA ASN A 18 -0.09 -15.90 5.63
C ASN A 18 1.18 -15.41 4.89
N THR A 19 1.04 -14.84 3.69
CA THR A 19 2.15 -14.20 2.98
C THR A 19 2.14 -12.69 3.24
N TYR A 20 3.28 -12.14 3.63
CA TYR A 20 3.42 -10.72 4.00
C TYR A 20 4.56 -10.07 3.23
N LEU A 21 4.32 -8.85 2.74
CA LEU A 21 5.36 -7.93 2.29
C LEU A 21 5.94 -7.24 3.52
N LEU A 22 7.22 -7.46 3.78
CA LEU A 22 7.93 -6.83 4.88
C LEU A 22 8.62 -5.55 4.45
N PHE A 23 8.53 -4.51 5.26
CA PHE A 23 9.20 -3.23 5.04
C PHE A 23 9.67 -2.65 6.38
N SER A 24 10.71 -1.81 6.33
CA SER A 24 11.31 -1.24 7.53
C SER A 24 10.93 0.23 7.72
N ILE A 25 10.55 0.58 8.94
CA ILE A 25 10.40 1.96 9.38
C ILE A 25 11.34 2.19 10.55
N GLY A 26 12.41 2.95 10.29
CA GLY A 26 13.49 3.10 11.28
C GLY A 26 14.15 1.75 11.53
N ASN A 27 14.14 1.29 12.78
CA ASN A 27 14.75 0.03 13.20
C ASN A 27 13.71 -1.09 13.42
N GLU A 28 12.45 -0.86 13.03
CA GLU A 28 11.35 -1.79 13.20
C GLU A 28 10.92 -2.34 11.84
N SER A 29 10.59 -3.64 11.81
CA SER A 29 10.01 -4.30 10.65
C SER A 29 8.49 -4.36 10.80
N TYR A 30 7.81 -3.96 9.74
CA TYR A 30 6.36 -4.01 9.60
C TYR A 30 6.01 -4.95 8.43
N GLY A 31 4.76 -5.43 8.42
CA GLY A 31 4.27 -6.33 7.40
C GLY A 31 2.86 -5.96 6.98
N VAL A 32 2.59 -6.06 5.68
CA VAL A 32 1.24 -6.01 5.12
C VAL A 32 0.97 -7.32 4.39
N GLU A 33 -0.23 -7.88 4.55
CA GLU A 33 -0.60 -9.09 3.82
C GLU A 33 -0.54 -8.83 2.32
N VAL A 34 0.14 -9.72 1.58
CA VAL A 34 0.35 -9.56 0.13
C VAL A 34 -0.97 -9.54 -0.63
N LYS A 35 -2.02 -10.19 -0.11
CA LYS A 35 -3.36 -10.17 -0.69
C LYS A 35 -3.96 -8.77 -0.84
N TYR A 36 -3.50 -7.78 -0.06
CA TYR A 36 -3.94 -6.39 -0.18
C TYR A 36 -3.00 -5.54 -1.05
N VAL A 37 -1.81 -6.03 -1.40
CA VAL A 37 -0.82 -5.27 -2.15
C VAL A 37 -1.08 -5.43 -3.64
N THR A 38 -1.35 -4.31 -4.31
CA THR A 38 -1.63 -4.28 -5.75
C THR A 38 -0.35 -4.09 -6.55
N GLU A 39 0.49 -3.13 -6.15
CA GLU A 39 1.80 -2.89 -6.77
C GLU A 39 2.73 -2.11 -5.83
N ILE A 40 4.03 -2.21 -6.08
CA ILE A 40 5.05 -1.38 -5.42
C ILE A 40 5.64 -0.49 -6.50
N VAL A 41 5.54 0.82 -6.32
CA VAL A 41 6.02 1.81 -7.29
C VAL A 41 7.07 2.71 -6.66
N GLU A 42 7.99 3.20 -7.46
CA GLU A 42 8.90 4.27 -7.02
C GLU A 42 8.10 5.53 -6.67
N ILE A 43 8.60 6.30 -5.71
CA ILE A 43 7.94 7.56 -5.34
C ILE A 43 7.86 8.49 -6.54
N GLN A 44 6.64 8.92 -6.85
CA GLN A 44 6.36 9.86 -7.94
C GLN A 44 6.13 11.25 -7.37
N LYS A 45 6.01 12.24 -8.27
CA LYS A 45 5.62 13.59 -7.87
C LYS A 45 4.24 13.57 -7.19
N ILE A 46 4.22 13.89 -5.91
CA ILE A 46 2.99 14.02 -5.12
C ILE A 46 2.37 15.40 -5.40
N THR A 47 1.07 15.41 -5.68
CA THR A 47 0.27 16.63 -5.74
C THR A 47 -0.27 16.91 -4.35
N GLU A 48 0.19 17.99 -3.74
CA GLU A 48 -0.25 18.41 -2.41
C GLU A 48 -1.73 18.77 -2.41
N MET A 49 -2.42 18.43 -1.32
CA MET A 49 -3.85 18.69 -1.16
C MET A 49 -4.07 19.53 0.11
N PRO A 50 -4.87 20.61 0.07
CA PRO A 50 -5.10 21.45 1.23
C PRO A 50 -5.90 20.70 2.31
N GLU A 51 -5.75 21.13 3.57
CA GLU A 51 -6.55 20.68 4.71
C GLU A 51 -6.51 19.16 5.00
N ILE A 52 -5.45 18.46 4.57
CA ILE A 52 -5.22 17.05 4.89
C ILE A 52 -4.46 16.88 6.21
N PRO A 53 -4.68 15.77 6.94
CA PRO A 53 -3.84 15.42 8.09
C PRO A 53 -2.37 15.32 7.70
N GLU A 54 -1.45 15.69 8.60
CA GLU A 54 0.00 15.75 8.34
C GLU A 54 0.61 14.45 7.80
N HIS A 55 0.03 13.29 8.15
CA HIS A 55 0.48 11.99 7.67
C HIS A 55 0.04 11.68 6.24
N PHE A 56 -0.87 12.45 5.65
CA PHE A 56 -1.15 12.41 4.22
C PHE A 56 -0.28 13.43 3.51
N LYS A 57 0.41 13.00 2.45
CA LYS A 57 1.24 13.88 1.63
C LYS A 57 0.49 14.50 0.46
N GLY A 58 -0.66 13.94 0.10
CA GLY A 58 -1.49 14.39 -1.01
C GLY A 58 -1.89 13.21 -1.87
N ILE A 59 -1.85 13.39 -3.18
CA ILE A 59 -2.27 12.38 -4.17
C ILE A 59 -1.20 12.17 -5.25
N ILE A 60 -1.15 10.97 -5.80
CA ILE A 60 -0.42 10.65 -7.04
C ILE A 60 -1.40 10.21 -8.12
N ASN A 61 -0.99 10.35 -9.38
CA ASN A 61 -1.73 9.78 -10.50
C ASN A 61 -1.01 8.52 -10.98
N LEU A 62 -1.59 7.37 -10.67
CA LEU A 62 -1.08 6.08 -11.10
C LEU A 62 -1.98 5.52 -12.21
N ARG A 63 -1.48 5.56 -13.46
CA ARG A 63 -2.19 5.04 -14.65
C ARG A 63 -3.61 5.59 -14.81
N GLY A 64 -3.82 6.87 -14.50
CA GLY A 64 -5.12 7.54 -14.58
C GLY A 64 -5.98 7.42 -13.31
N LYS A 65 -5.54 6.64 -12.31
CA LYS A 65 -6.19 6.57 -10.99
C LYS A 65 -5.56 7.57 -10.03
N VAL A 66 -6.40 8.32 -9.33
CA VAL A 66 -5.97 9.21 -8.25
C VAL A 66 -5.83 8.39 -6.97
N ILE A 67 -4.60 8.27 -6.48
CA ILE A 67 -4.29 7.48 -5.29
C ILE A 67 -3.79 8.42 -4.19
N PRO A 68 -4.44 8.47 -3.01
CA PRO A 68 -3.94 9.20 -1.87
C PRO A 68 -2.66 8.54 -1.34
N VAL A 69 -1.67 9.35 -0.98
CA VAL A 69 -0.38 8.88 -0.46
C VAL A 69 -0.22 9.27 1.01
N MET A 70 0.04 8.27 1.85
CA MET A 70 0.29 8.41 3.28
C MET A 70 1.76 8.17 3.61
N ASP A 71 2.38 9.09 4.35
CA ASP A 71 3.66 8.81 4.98
C ASP A 71 3.44 7.98 6.26
N VAL A 72 3.80 6.71 6.19
CA VAL A 72 3.68 5.77 7.30
C VAL A 72 4.59 6.15 8.49
N ARG A 73 5.72 6.84 8.28
CA ARG A 73 6.57 7.36 9.37
C ARG A 73 5.80 8.38 10.19
N LEU A 74 5.18 9.35 9.52
CA LEU A 74 4.37 10.38 10.17
C LEU A 74 3.14 9.74 10.83
N ARG A 75 2.50 8.77 10.16
CA ARG A 75 1.37 8.02 10.72
C ARG A 75 1.73 7.32 12.04
N PHE A 76 2.94 6.76 12.13
CA PHE A 76 3.44 6.07 13.33
C PHE A 76 4.23 7.00 14.26
N LYS A 77 4.17 8.32 14.06
CA LYS A 77 4.83 9.33 14.89
C LYS A 77 6.35 9.11 15.03
N LYS A 78 6.98 8.60 13.98
CA LYS A 78 8.43 8.48 13.86
C LYS A 78 9.01 9.77 13.27
N GLU A 79 10.32 9.96 13.45
CA GLU A 79 11.00 11.11 12.88
C GLU A 79 10.85 11.14 11.35
N PRO A 80 10.50 12.30 10.77
CA PRO A 80 10.45 12.50 9.33
C PRO A 80 11.81 12.18 8.71
N LYS A 81 11.79 11.67 7.49
CA LYS A 81 13.00 11.40 6.71
C LYS A 81 12.77 11.85 5.28
N ASP A 82 13.80 12.42 4.67
CA ASP A 82 13.76 12.78 3.26
C ASP A 82 13.54 11.56 2.39
N TYR A 83 12.66 11.72 1.40
CA TYR A 83 12.45 10.74 0.36
C TYR A 83 13.58 10.81 -0.66
N ASN A 84 13.96 9.66 -1.18
CA ASN A 84 14.96 9.51 -2.22
C ASN A 84 14.52 8.46 -3.22
N ASP A 85 15.34 8.20 -4.24
CA ASP A 85 15.05 7.27 -5.33
C ASP A 85 14.88 5.81 -4.87
N ARG A 86 15.21 5.48 -3.60
CA ARG A 86 14.95 4.17 -2.99
C ARG A 86 13.64 4.13 -2.20
N THR A 87 12.90 5.23 -2.17
CA THR A 87 11.61 5.32 -1.48
C THR A 87 10.54 4.77 -2.40
N CYS A 88 9.87 3.73 -1.94
CA CYS A 88 8.76 3.12 -2.66
C CYS A 88 7.43 3.46 -1.99
N VAL A 89 6.38 3.52 -2.80
CA VAL A 89 4.98 3.60 -2.40
C VAL A 89 4.39 2.20 -2.55
N ILE A 90 3.83 1.66 -1.47
CA ILE A 90 3.17 0.35 -1.48
C ILE A 90 1.69 0.61 -1.71
N VAL A 91 1.21 0.34 -2.92
CA VAL A 91 -0.20 0.54 -3.26
C VAL A 91 -0.99 -0.65 -2.73
N VAL A 92 -1.96 -0.37 -1.89
CA VAL A 92 -2.88 -1.36 -1.32
C VAL A 92 -4.32 -1.07 -1.68
N ASP A 93 -5.10 -2.12 -1.93
CA ASP A 93 -6.54 -2.04 -2.13
C ASP A 93 -7.28 -2.60 -0.91
N ILE A 94 -8.11 -1.75 -0.29
CA ILE A 94 -8.92 -2.12 0.88
C ILE A 94 -10.37 -1.78 0.60
N ARG A 95 -11.21 -2.82 0.59
CA ARG A 95 -12.67 -2.79 0.36
C ARG A 95 -13.10 -2.30 -1.03
N ASP A 96 -12.70 -1.11 -1.44
CA ASP A 96 -12.87 -0.55 -2.80
C ASP A 96 -11.97 0.70 -3.00
N MET A 97 -11.01 0.92 -2.10
CA MET A 97 -10.19 2.12 -2.06
C MET A 97 -8.72 1.74 -2.20
N SER A 98 -8.07 2.33 -3.21
CA SER A 98 -6.61 2.28 -3.38
C SER A 98 -5.96 3.36 -2.52
N ILE A 99 -4.93 2.99 -1.75
CA ILE A 99 -4.12 3.91 -0.94
C ILE A 99 -2.64 3.56 -1.15
N GLY A 100 -1.77 4.57 -1.22
CA GLY A 100 -0.31 4.44 -1.31
C GLY A 100 0.41 4.93 -0.07
#